data_AF-A0A4P9CC57-F1
#
_entry.id   AF-A0A4P9CC57-F1
#
_cell.length_a   1.000
_cell.length_b   1.000
_cell.length_c   1.000
_cell.angle_alpha   90.00
_cell.angle_beta   90.00
_cell.angle_gamma   90.00
#
_symmetry.space_group_name_H-M   'P 1'
#
loop_
_entity.id
_entity.type
_entity.pdbx_description
1 polymer ?
#
loop_
_entity_poly.entity_id
_entity_poly.type
_entity_poly.pdbx_seq_one_letter_code
_entity_poly.pdbx_strand_id
1 'polypeptide(L)'
;MFETVIIDGQNTILSNGSFEVKIIPKIYGGYTLTKTVKDDPLDIIEIRDIRLPLSEKEIIREAKALLKQSYDSVDFNNYNIQTI
;
A
#
# COMPACT_ATOMS: atom_id res chain seq x y z
N MET A 1 6.95 13.80 6.07
CA MET A 1 7.61 13.10 7.20
C MET A 1 6.90 11.76 7.36
N PHE A 2 7.58 10.64 7.63
CA PHE A 2 6.87 9.37 7.91
C PHE A 2 6.55 9.35 9.39
N GLU A 3 5.28 9.26 9.73
CA GLU A 3 4.85 9.71 11.05
C GLU A 3 4.82 8.57 12.08
N THR A 4 4.55 7.33 11.67
CA THR A 4 4.43 6.24 12.63
C THR A 4 4.74 4.88 12.01
N VAL A 5 5.52 4.07 12.73
CA VAL A 5 5.62 2.62 12.52
C VAL A 5 4.89 1.97 13.69
N ILE A 6 3.78 1.27 13.43
CA ILE A 6 3.05 0.51 14.46
C ILE A 6 3.23 -0.96 14.17
N ILE A 7 3.64 -1.72 15.18
CA ILE A 7 3.71 -3.18 15.13
C ILE A 7 2.41 -3.73 15.72
N ASP A 8 1.57 -4.32 14.88
CA ASP A 8 0.31 -4.98 15.26
C ASP A 8 0.48 -6.49 15.09
N GLY A 9 1.00 -7.14 16.14
CA GLY A 9 1.42 -8.54 16.09
C GLY A 9 2.59 -8.75 15.13
N GLN A 10 2.38 -9.50 14.05
CA GLN A 10 3.37 -9.66 12.97
C GLN A 10 3.24 -8.60 11.86
N ASN A 11 2.22 -7.75 11.92
CA ASN A 11 1.99 -6.73 10.91
C ASN A 11 2.77 -5.47 11.24
N THR A 12 3.21 -4.77 10.21
CA THR A 12 3.80 -3.44 10.33
C THR A 12 2.95 -2.44 9.58
N ILE A 13 2.59 -1.32 10.20
CA ILE A 13 1.83 -0.24 9.56
C ILE A 13 2.72 0.98 9.43
N LEU A 14 2.73 1.58 8.23
CA LEU A 14 3.44 2.81 7.91
C LEU A 14 2.43 3.89 7.51
N SER A 15 2.53 5.09 8.09
CA SER A 15 1.64 6.21 7.75
C SER A 15 2.40 7.47 7.36
N ASN A 16 1.80 8.28 6.47
CA ASN A 16 2.26 9.61 6.08
C ASN A 16 1.23 10.72 6.40
N GLY A 17 0.31 10.47 7.32
CA GLY A 17 -0.72 11.44 7.73
C GLY A 17 -2.01 11.38 6.91
N SER A 18 -1.96 10.99 5.64
CA SER A 18 -3.14 10.85 4.76
C SER A 18 -3.43 9.41 4.36
N PHE A 19 -2.38 8.60 4.22
CA PHE A 19 -2.48 7.20 3.80
C PHE A 19 -1.77 6.30 4.79
N GLU A 20 -2.14 5.03 4.74
CA GLU A 20 -1.49 3.97 5.49
C GLU A 20 -1.08 2.83 4.56
N VAL A 21 0.03 2.18 4.85
CA VAL A 21 0.45 0.94 4.22
C VAL A 21 0.62 -0.12 5.30
N LYS A 22 -0.20 -1.16 5.25
CA LYS A 22 -0.09 -2.35 6.11
C LYS A 22 0.76 -3.41 5.40
N ILE A 23 1.79 -3.88 6.10
CA ILE A 23 2.67 -4.98 5.71
C ILE A 23 2.21 -6.23 6.45
N ILE A 24 1.84 -7.27 5.70
CA ILE A 24 1.37 -8.55 6.25
C ILE A 24 2.30 -9.65 5.75
N PRO A 25 3.09 -10.30 6.63
CA PRO A 25 3.90 -11.45 6.24
C PRO A 25 3.03 -12.66 5.91
N LYS A 26 3.46 -13.47 4.94
CA LYS A 26 2.76 -14.69 4.53
C LYS A 26 3.40 -15.93 5.12
N ILE A 27 2.57 -16.93 5.41
CA ILE A 27 3.00 -18.21 5.99
C ILE A 27 3.95 -19.02 5.08
N TYR A 28 3.88 -18.81 3.77
CA TYR A 28 4.69 -19.51 2.76
C TYR A 28 5.84 -18.63 2.22
N GLY A 29 6.18 -17.56 2.94
CA GLY A 29 7.17 -16.57 2.51
C GLY A 29 6.57 -15.46 1.65
N GLY A 30 7.22 -14.29 1.70
CA GLY A 30 6.74 -13.08 1.05
C GLY A 30 5.79 -12.24 1.91
N TYR A 31 5.20 -11.23 1.29
CA TYR A 31 4.43 -10.19 1.97
C TYR A 31 3.25 -9.71 1.12
N THR A 32 2.21 -9.25 1.78
CA THR A 32 1.17 -8.43 1.17
C THR A 32 1.31 -7.01 1.71
N LEU A 33 1.35 -6.03 0.80
CA LEU A 33 1.30 -4.60 1.12
C LEU A 33 -0.07 -4.06 0.72
N THR A 34 -0.81 -3.50 1.67
CA THR A 34 -2.12 -2.90 1.39
C THR A 34 -2.07 -1.41 1.71
N LYS A 35 -2.32 -0.56 0.72
CA LYS A 35 -2.43 0.90 0.87
C LYS A 35 -3.89 1.31 1.02
N THR A 36 -4.19 2.07 2.06
CA THR A 36 -5.52 2.61 2.35
C THR A 36 -5.47 4.10 2.66
N VAL A 37 -6.63 4.75 2.65
CA VAL A 37 -6.82 6.06 3.31
C VAL A 37 -6.67 5.88 4.82
N LYS A 38 -6.02 6.84 5.49
CA LYS A 38 -5.85 6.80 6.94
C LYS A 38 -7.22 6.85 7.63
N ASP A 39 -7.38 6.06 8.69
CA ASP A 39 -8.62 5.93 9.45
C ASP A 39 -9.82 5.32 8.67
N ASP A 40 -9.64 4.95 7.40
CA ASP A 40 -10.61 4.21 6.59
C ASP A 40 -9.96 2.96 5.96
N PRO A 41 -9.93 1.83 6.68
CA PRO A 41 -9.30 0.60 6.20
C PRO A 41 -10.06 -0.10 5.06
N LEU A 42 -11.29 0.32 4.75
CA LEU A 42 -12.07 -0.22 3.63
C LEU A 42 -11.83 0.55 2.33
N ASP A 43 -11.35 1.79 2.41
CA ASP A 43 -10.92 2.58 1.26
C ASP A 43 -9.51 2.16 0.79
N ILE A 44 -9.48 1.05 0.07
CA ILE A 44 -8.26 0.45 -0.47
C ILE A 44 -7.90 1.11 -1.80
N ILE A 45 -6.69 1.69 -1.84
CA ILE A 45 -6.13 2.34 -3.03
C ILE A 45 -5.37 1.32 -3.88
N GLU A 46 -4.57 0.45 -3.24
CA GLU A 46 -3.74 -0.53 -3.93
C GLU A 46 -3.37 -1.70 -3.01
N ILE A 47 -3.29 -2.90 -3.58
CA ILE A 47 -2.72 -4.08 -2.93
C ILE A 47 -1.57 -4.61 -3.80
N ARG A 48 -0.40 -4.82 -3.19
CA ARG A 48 0.73 -5.52 -3.82
C ARG A 48 0.97 -6.86 -3.17
N ASP A 49 1.01 -7.89 -4.02
CA ASP A 49 1.35 -9.24 -3.62
C ASP A 49 2.82 -9.54 -3.95
N ILE A 50 3.67 -9.65 -2.93
CA ILE A 50 5.11 -9.87 -3.11
C ILE A 50 5.43 -11.30 -2.68
N ARG A 51 5.82 -12.12 -3.66
CA ARG A 51 6.19 -13.54 -3.44
C ARG A 51 7.67 -13.76 -3.21
N LEU A 52 8.49 -12.73 -3.41
CA LEU A 52 9.93 -12.81 -3.18
C LEU A 52 10.23 -12.80 -1.67
N PRO A 53 11.19 -13.61 -1.20
CA PRO A 53 11.63 -13.61 0.19
C PRO A 53 12.53 -12.40 0.45
N LEU A 54 11.91 -11.22 0.57
CA LEU A 54 12.61 -9.97 0.87
C LEU A 54 12.98 -9.90 2.36
N SER A 55 14.08 -9.24 2.67
CA SER A 55 14.39 -8.87 4.05
C SER A 55 13.42 -7.81 4.59
N GLU A 56 13.34 -7.67 5.91
CA GLU A 56 12.50 -6.66 6.56
C GLU A 56 12.82 -5.23 6.08
N LYS A 57 14.12 -4.93 5.89
CA LYS A 57 14.56 -3.62 5.39
C LYS A 57 14.07 -3.34 3.97
N GLU A 58 14.10 -4.36 3.12
CA GLU A 58 13.63 -4.25 1.73
C GLU A 58 12.11 -4.07 1.68
N ILE A 59 11.34 -4.85 2.45
CA ILE A 59 9.88 -4.70 2.44
C ILE A 59 9.43 -3.36 3.02
N ILE A 60 10.11 -2.85 4.06
CA ILE A 60 9.85 -1.49 4.58
C ILE A 60 10.16 -0.43 3.51
N ARG A 61 11.21 -0.63 2.71
CA ARG A 61 11.54 0.27 1.60
C ARG A 61 10.44 0.26 0.53
N GLU A 62 9.95 -0.92 0.13
CA GLU A 62 8.85 -1.06 -0.83
C GLU A 62 7.55 -0.44 -0.30
N ALA A 63 7.24 -0.65 0.98
CA ALA A 63 6.07 -0.06 1.62
C ALA A 63 6.15 1.47 1.68
N LYS A 64 7.33 2.04 1.95
CA LYS A 64 7.56 3.49 1.88
C LYS A 64 7.42 4.03 0.45
N ALA A 65 7.85 3.28 -0.56
CA ALA A 65 7.69 3.66 -1.96
C ALA A 65 6.20 3.68 -2.34
N LEU A 66 5.46 2.63 -1.98
CA LEU A 66 4.00 2.54 -2.16
C LEU A 66 3.25 3.69 -1.46
N LEU A 67 3.66 4.02 -0.23
CA LEU A 67 3.06 5.11 0.53
C LEU A 67 3.21 6.47 -0.16
N LYS A 68 4.37 6.72 -0.80
CA LYS A 68 4.62 7.95 -1.57
C LYS A 68 3.94 7.99 -2.94
N GLN A 69 3.50 6.84 -3.46
CA GLN A 69 2.96 6.78 -4.81
C GLN A 69 1.61 7.50 -4.88
N SER A 70 1.52 8.50 -5.75
CA SER A 70 0.29 9.23 -6.06
C SER A 70 -0.32 8.70 -7.35
N TYR A 71 -1.65 8.73 -7.41
CA TYR A 71 -2.41 8.35 -8.58
C TYR A 71 -3.24 9.56 -9.01
N ASP A 72 -3.21 9.87 -10.30
CA ASP A 72 -4.14 10.84 -10.86
C ASP A 72 -5.52 10.18 -10.98
N SER A 73 -6.55 10.87 -10.52
CA SER A 73 -7.92 10.40 -10.69
C SER A 73 -8.31 10.52 -12.17
N VAL A 74 -8.70 9.40 -12.77
CA VAL A 74 -9.34 9.41 -14.08
C VAL A 74 -10.84 9.66 -13.90
N ASP A 75 -11.33 10.76 -14.48
CA ASP A 75 -12.77 10.98 -14.59
C ASP A 75 -13.35 10.08 -15.68
N PHE A 76 -13.89 8.93 -15.26
CA PHE A 76 -14.52 7.97 -16.16
C PHE A 76 -15.77 8.53 -16.86
N ASN A 77 -16.38 9.60 -16.35
CA ASN A 77 -17.53 10.22 -17.02
C ASN A 77 -17.13 11.05 -18.26
N ASN A 78 -15.84 11.38 -18.39
CA ASN A 78 -15.29 12.14 -19.51
C ASN A 78 -14.46 11.29 -20.49
N TYR A 79 -14.39 9.97 -20.28
CA TYR A 79 -13.74 9.06 -21.23
C TYR A 79 -14.70 8.72 -22.37
N ASN A 80 -14.70 9.56 -23.41
CA ASN A 80 -15.27 9.19 -24.71
C ASN A 80 -14.43 8.07 -25.33
N ILE A 81 -14.77 6.82 -25.05
CA ILE A 81 -14.34 5.68 -25.87
C ILE A 81 -15.03 5.85 -27.22
N GLN A 82 -14.36 6.51 -28.16
CA GLN A 82 -14.79 6.50 -29.55
C GLN A 82 -14.60 5.06 -30.05
N THR A 83 -15.71 4.33 -30.12
CA THR A 83 -15.79 3.03 -30.76
C THR A 83 -15.44 3.22 -32.23
N ILE A 84 -14.32 2.63 -32.67
CA ILE A 84 -13.95 2.48 -34.08
C ILE A 84 -14.69 1.29 -34.69
#